data_AF-A0A2A2H019-F1
#
_entry.id   AF-A0A2A2H019-F1
#
_cell.length_a   1.000
_cell.length_b   1.000
_cell.length_c   1.000
_cell.angle_alpha   90.00
_cell.angle_beta   90.00
_cell.angle_gamma   90.00
#
_symmetry.space_group_name_H-M   'P 1'
#
loop_
_entity.id
_entity.type
_entity.pdbx_description
1 polymer ?
#
loop_
_entity_poly.entity_id
_entity_poly.type
_entity_poly.pdbx_seq_one_letter_code
_entity_poly.pdbx_strand_id
1 'polypeptide(L)'
;MIKTFDDFLSETIPDGFGGMSERRYVWSHLHIEQARKVWLAAQRAAKVDSLQTGPTCGGTRFIGYEEMEKKLNKSRTTIWRMVRKGELPKPKVTQGGLFLGWPEETYSEWIELQNN
;
A
#
# COMPACT_ATOMS: atom_id res chain seq x y z
N MET A 1 6.79 0.56 -24.39
CA MET A 1 5.72 0.15 -23.47
C MET A 1 5.00 -1.00 -24.14
N ILE A 2 5.29 -2.23 -23.72
CA ILE A 2 4.83 -3.44 -24.37
C ILE A 2 3.33 -3.58 -24.18
N LYS A 3 2.55 -3.42 -25.25
CA LYS A 3 1.07 -3.43 -25.19
C LYS A 3 0.46 -4.79 -25.55
N THR A 4 1.18 -5.61 -26.31
CA THR A 4 0.68 -6.86 -26.89
C THR A 4 1.73 -7.96 -26.76
N PHE A 5 1.30 -9.23 -26.67
CA PHE A 5 2.21 -10.38 -26.60
C PHE A 5 3.16 -10.47 -27.82
N ASP A 6 2.73 -9.99 -28.98
CA ASP A 6 3.56 -9.95 -30.21
C ASP A 6 4.76 -8.99 -30.08
N ASP A 7 4.54 -7.85 -29.41
CA ASP A 7 5.57 -6.84 -29.12
C ASP A 7 6.61 -7.38 -28.12
N PHE A 8 6.16 -8.18 -27.14
CA PHE A 8 7.04 -8.90 -26.20
C PHE A 8 7.95 -9.92 -26.91
N LEU A 9 7.41 -10.61 -27.94
CA LEU A 9 8.21 -11.52 -28.74
C LEU A 9 9.22 -10.78 -29.63
N SER A 10 8.90 -9.57 -30.10
CA SER A 10 9.82 -8.76 -30.90
C SER A 10 11.02 -8.24 -30.10
N GLU A 11 10.83 -7.88 -28.83
CA GLU A 11 11.88 -7.29 -27.97
C GLU A 11 12.87 -8.34 -27.42
N THR A 12 12.43 -9.59 -27.31
CA THR A 12 13.25 -10.70 -26.81
C THR A 12 14.15 -11.35 -27.88
N ILE A 13 14.10 -10.86 -29.12
CA ILE A 13 14.89 -11.38 -30.24
C ILE A 13 16.03 -10.38 -30.54
N PRO A 14 17.30 -10.81 -30.55
CA PRO A 14 18.41 -9.93 -30.93
C PRO A 14 18.30 -9.50 -32.40
N ASP A 15 18.52 -8.21 -32.67
CA ASP A 15 18.40 -7.47 -33.94
C ASP A 15 19.26 -7.99 -35.13
N GLY A 16 19.81 -9.20 -35.05
CA GLY A 16 20.65 -9.82 -36.07
C GLY A 16 19.90 -10.57 -37.18
N PHE A 17 18.57 -10.67 -37.15
CA PHE A 17 17.81 -11.42 -38.15
C PHE A 17 16.70 -10.58 -38.77
N GLY A 18 16.99 -10.00 -39.95
CA GLY A 18 16.09 -9.12 -40.68
C GLY A 18 14.76 -9.74 -41.16
N GLY A 19 13.82 -8.83 -41.44
CA GLY A 19 12.67 -8.99 -42.34
C GLY A 19 11.51 -9.85 -41.83
N MET A 20 10.57 -9.23 -41.11
CA MET A 20 9.28 -9.80 -40.68
C MET A 20 8.28 -9.89 -41.85
N SER A 21 8.35 -10.94 -42.66
CA SER A 21 7.20 -11.33 -43.50
C SER A 21 7.22 -12.80 -43.95
N GLU A 22 8.37 -13.48 -43.90
CA GLU A 22 8.53 -14.81 -44.50
C GLU A 22 8.91 -15.95 -43.54
N ARG A 23 9.08 -15.66 -42.24
CA ARG A 23 9.43 -16.68 -41.24
C ARG A 23 8.24 -17.10 -40.41
N ARG A 24 7.34 -17.87 -41.04
CA ARG A 24 6.31 -18.63 -40.33
C ARG A 24 7.01 -19.70 -39.47
N TYR A 25 7.13 -19.42 -38.17
CA TYR A 25 7.37 -20.34 -37.04
C TYR A 25 8.59 -21.29 -37.12
N VAL A 26 9.75 -20.83 -36.66
CA VAL A 26 10.88 -21.70 -36.23
C VAL A 26 11.02 -21.74 -34.70
N TRP A 27 9.93 -21.44 -33.99
CA TRP A 27 9.85 -21.68 -32.55
C TRP A 27 8.91 -22.88 -32.35
N SER A 28 9.43 -23.96 -31.75
CA SER A 28 8.60 -25.08 -31.33
C SER A 28 7.44 -24.53 -30.50
N HIS A 29 6.23 -25.04 -30.73
CA HIS A 29 5.01 -24.66 -30.00
C HIS A 29 5.23 -24.60 -28.47
N LEU A 30 6.13 -25.42 -27.95
CA LEU A 30 6.56 -25.43 -26.55
C LEU A 30 7.19 -24.10 -26.09
N HIS A 31 8.04 -23.48 -26.90
CA HIS A 31 8.69 -22.22 -26.54
C HIS A 31 7.71 -21.04 -26.56
N ILE A 32 6.74 -21.05 -27.47
CA ILE A 32 5.67 -20.04 -27.52
C ILE A 32 4.78 -20.16 -26.27
N GLU A 33 4.44 -21.38 -25.87
CA GLU A 33 3.69 -21.64 -24.63
C GLU A 33 4.47 -21.25 -23.37
N GLN A 34 5.79 -21.43 -23.36
CA GLN A 34 6.65 -20.97 -22.25
C GLN A 34 6.68 -19.44 -22.15
N ALA A 35 6.89 -18.75 -23.27
CA ALA A 35 6.86 -17.29 -23.33
C ALA A 35 5.50 -16.73 -22.87
N ARG A 36 4.40 -17.38 -23.28
CA ARG A 36 3.04 -17.02 -22.86
C ARG A 36 2.83 -17.16 -21.36
N LYS A 37 3.34 -18.23 -20.74
CA LYS A 37 3.26 -18.43 -19.29
C LYS A 37 4.02 -17.35 -18.52
N VAL A 38 5.22 -16.98 -18.97
CA VAL A 38 6.02 -15.91 -18.37
C VAL A 38 5.32 -14.57 -18.49
N TRP A 39 4.79 -14.24 -19.67
CA TRP A 39 4.04 -13.00 -19.88
C TRP A 39 2.79 -12.90 -18.99
N LEU A 40 2.02 -13.99 -18.88
CA LEU A 40 0.86 -14.05 -17.98
C LEU A 40 1.26 -13.95 -16.50
N ALA A 41 2.39 -14.53 -16.10
CA ALA A 41 2.91 -14.41 -14.74
C ALA A 41 3.34 -12.97 -14.42
N ALA A 42 4.03 -12.30 -15.35
CA ALA A 42 4.43 -10.91 -15.22
C ALA A 42 3.22 -9.97 -15.12
N GLN A 43 2.17 -10.19 -15.92
CA GLN A 43 0.92 -9.43 -15.81
C GLN A 43 0.22 -9.63 -14.47
N ARG A 44 0.18 -10.86 -13.95
CA ARG A 44 -0.39 -11.15 -12.63
C ARG A 44 0.40 -10.46 -11.53
N ALA A 45 1.73 -10.51 -11.58
CA ALA A 45 2.60 -9.84 -10.62
C ALA A 45 2.39 -8.32 -10.65
N ALA A 46 2.35 -7.71 -11.84
CA ALA A 46 2.08 -6.27 -12.00
C ALA A 46 0.68 -5.88 -11.50
N LYS A 47 -0.34 -6.74 -11.70
CA LYS A 47 -1.69 -6.50 -11.17
C LYS A 47 -1.74 -6.61 -9.65
N VAL A 48 -1.00 -7.55 -9.05
CA VAL A 48 -0.90 -7.69 -7.59
C VAL A 48 -0.16 -6.48 -6.98
N ASP A 49 0.89 -5.99 -7.64
CA ASP A 49 1.66 -4.82 -7.21
C ASP A 49 0.84 -3.52 -7.29
N SER A 50 -0.04 -3.39 -8.30
CA SER A 50 -1.00 -2.28 -8.40
C SER A 50 -2.07 -2.29 -7.29
N LEU A 51 -2.26 -3.42 -6.60
CA LEU A 51 -3.12 -3.52 -5.42
C LEU A 51 -2.36 -3.28 -4.10
N GLN A 52 -1.03 -3.13 -4.16
CA GLN A 52 -0.15 -2.94 -3.00
C GLN A 52 0.48 -1.53 -2.93
N THR A 53 0.30 -0.69 -3.96
CA THR A 53 0.79 0.70 -4.01
C THR A 53 -0.28 1.72 -3.62
N GLY A 54 -1.02 1.41 -2.56
CA GLY A 54 -1.76 2.40 -1.79
C GLY A 54 -1.53 2.14 -0.30
N PRO A 55 -1.28 3.14 0.56
CA PRO A 55 -1.34 2.96 2.00
C PRO A 55 -2.81 2.81 2.45
N THR A 56 -3.53 1.82 1.93
CA THR A 56 -4.86 1.42 2.36
C THR A 56 -4.73 0.18 3.23
N CYS A 57 -4.17 0.37 4.41
CA CYS A 57 -4.62 -0.42 5.55
C CYS A 57 -5.74 0.38 6.21
N GLY A 58 -6.98 -0.02 5.96
CA GLY A 58 -8.10 0.28 6.84
C GLY A 58 -7.92 -0.46 8.18
N GLY A 59 -6.79 -0.21 8.84
CA GLY A 59 -6.52 -0.58 10.22
C GLY A 59 -6.78 0.66 11.05
N THR A 60 -7.43 0.49 12.20
CA THR A 60 -7.65 1.54 13.19
C THR A 60 -6.31 2.23 13.46
N ARG A 61 -6.12 3.44 12.92
CA ARG A 61 -4.89 4.20 13.12
C ARG A 61 -4.88 4.68 14.56
N PHE A 62 -3.81 4.37 15.26
CA PHE A 62 -3.59 4.83 16.62
C PHE A 62 -2.64 6.01 16.59
N ILE A 63 -3.07 7.11 17.19
CA ILE A 63 -2.29 8.31 17.39
C ILE A 63 -1.43 8.09 18.64
N GLY A 64 -0.12 8.16 18.46
CA GLY A 64 0.86 8.13 19.54
C GLY A 64 1.00 9.49 20.25
N TYR A 65 1.82 9.55 21.29
CA TYR A 65 2.06 10.82 22.00
C TYR A 65 2.65 11.91 21.11
N GLU A 66 3.64 11.59 20.26
CA GLU A 66 4.30 12.57 19.40
C GLU A 66 3.33 13.23 18.41
N GLU A 67 2.42 12.45 17.83
CA GLU A 67 1.38 12.99 16.97
C GLU A 67 0.35 13.81 17.76
N MET A 68 0.00 13.37 18.97
CA MET A 68 -0.89 14.12 19.86
C MET A 68 -0.31 15.49 20.24
N GLU A 69 1.00 15.53 20.51
CA GLU A 69 1.72 16.78 20.79
C GLU A 69 1.65 17.73 19.59
N LYS A 70 1.84 17.22 18.38
CA LYS A 70 1.73 18.02 17.14
C LYS A 70 0.31 18.51 16.89
N LYS A 71 -0.71 17.65 17.06
CA LYS A 71 -2.11 18.00 16.79
C LYS A 71 -2.68 19.00 17.79
N LEU A 72 -2.34 18.87 19.07
CA LEU A 72 -2.84 19.74 20.14
C LEU A 72 -1.91 20.94 20.43
N ASN A 73 -0.70 20.93 19.87
CA ASN A 73 0.38 21.88 20.17
C ASN A 73 0.62 22.04 21.69
N LYS A 74 0.57 20.92 22.42
CA LYS A 74 0.73 20.84 23.87
C LYS A 74 1.76 19.78 24.20
N SER A 75 2.48 19.97 25.31
CA SER A 75 3.47 18.98 25.78
C SER A 75 2.80 17.69 26.25
N ARG A 76 3.52 16.56 26.15
CA ARG A 76 3.11 15.24 26.64
C ARG A 76 2.63 15.24 28.08
N THR A 77 3.29 15.99 28.96
CA THR A 77 2.89 16.14 30.37
C THR A 77 1.54 16.85 30.51
N THR A 78 1.26 17.84 29.66
CA THR A 78 -0.03 18.52 29.62
C THR A 78 -1.12 17.58 29.12
N ILE A 79 -0.86 16.86 28.03
CA ILE A 79 -1.77 15.85 27.48
C ILE A 79 -2.10 14.79 28.54
N TRP A 80 -1.10 14.29 29.26
CA TRP A 80 -1.33 13.32 30.35
C TRP A 80 -2.20 13.88 31.48
N ARG A 81 -2.00 15.15 31.86
CA ARG A 81 -2.86 15.81 32.86
C ARG A 81 -4.30 15.94 32.36
N MET A 82 -4.50 16.31 31.11
CA MET A 82 -5.84 16.41 30.50
C MET A 82 -6.54 15.04 30.46
N VAL A 83 -5.82 13.98 30.10
CA VAL A 83 -6.33 12.59 30.13
C VAL A 83 -6.72 12.19 31.56
N ARG A 84 -5.91 12.56 32.57
CA ARG A 84 -6.22 12.31 33.98
C ARG A 84 -7.45 13.09 34.47
N LYS A 85 -7.63 14.31 33.99
CA LYS A 85 -8.79 15.16 34.31
C LYS A 85 -10.07 14.73 33.57
N GLY A 86 -9.95 13.89 32.54
CA GLY A 86 -11.08 13.49 31.69
C GLY A 86 -11.43 14.51 30.60
N GLU A 87 -10.56 15.50 30.37
CA GLU A 87 -10.73 16.50 29.30
C GLU A 87 -10.39 15.93 27.91
N LEU A 88 -9.56 14.88 27.86
CA LEU A 88 -9.20 14.12 26.66
C LEU A 88 -9.73 12.69 26.75
N PRO A 89 -10.05 12.04 25.61
CA PRO A 89 -10.44 10.64 25.61
C PRO A 89 -9.31 9.77 26.15
N LYS A 90 -9.68 8.63 26.76
CA LYS A 90 -8.69 7.70 27.31
C LYS A 90 -8.01 6.93 26.16
N PRO A 91 -6.68 6.76 26.19
CA PRO A 91 -5.99 5.94 25.20
C PRO A 91 -6.43 4.49 25.34
N LYS A 92 -6.40 3.75 24.23
CA LYS A 92 -6.56 2.30 24.26
C LYS A 92 -5.29 1.69 24.84
N VAL A 93 -5.49 0.75 25.75
CA VAL A 93 -4.44 -0.08 26.35
C VAL A 93 -4.79 -1.53 26.08
N THR A 94 -3.80 -2.35 25.76
CA THR A 94 -3.97 -3.81 25.64
C THR A 94 -4.33 -4.37 27.03
N GLN A 95 -4.95 -5.56 27.07
CA GLN A 95 -5.25 -6.27 28.32
C GLN A 95 -4.01 -6.49 29.22
N GLY A 96 -2.80 -6.50 28.64
CA GLY A 96 -1.51 -6.54 29.35
C GLY A 96 -0.95 -5.19 29.80
N GLY A 97 -1.69 -4.08 29.68
CA GLY A 97 -1.25 -2.74 30.10
C GLY A 97 -0.31 -2.02 29.12
N LEU A 98 -0.07 -2.59 27.93
CA LEU A 98 0.69 -1.92 26.88
C LEU A 98 -0.13 -0.77 26.29
N PHE A 99 0.48 0.41 26.21
CA PHE A 99 -0.10 1.59 25.58
C PHE A 99 -0.13 1.42 24.05
N LEU A 100 -1.33 1.46 23.45
CA LEU A 100 -1.53 1.41 22.00
C LEU A 100 -1.68 2.81 21.39
N GLY A 101 -2.24 3.76 22.13
CA GLY A 101 -2.51 5.12 21.65
C GLY A 101 -3.99 5.45 21.58
N TRP A 102 -4.32 6.56 20.91
CA TRP A 102 -5.71 6.99 20.71
C TRP A 102 -6.19 6.57 19.34
N PRO A 103 -7.34 5.87 19.22
CA PRO A 103 -7.96 5.66 17.92
C PRO A 103 -8.23 7.00 17.25
N GLU A 104 -7.88 7.13 15.97
CA GLU A 104 -8.08 8.36 15.21
C GLU A 104 -9.56 8.77 15.13
N GLU A 105 -10.47 7.79 15.08
CA GLU A 105 -11.92 8.01 15.11
C GLU A 105 -12.36 8.69 16.41
N THR A 106 -11.99 8.12 17.56
CA THR A 106 -12.33 8.68 18.89
C THR A 106 -11.75 10.08 19.09
N TYR A 107 -10.57 10.35 18.53
CA TYR A 107 -10.00 11.70 18.58
C TYR A 107 -10.78 12.69 17.71
N SER A 108 -11.14 12.29 16.49
CA SER A 108 -11.89 13.13 15.56
C SER A 108 -13.27 13.50 16.13
N GLU A 109 -13.99 12.51 16.65
CA GLU A 109 -15.27 12.73 17.35
C GLU A 109 -15.13 13.71 18.52
N TRP A 110 -14.07 13.58 19.32
CA TRP A 110 -13.82 14.49 20.44
C TRP A 110 -13.55 15.93 19.98
N ILE A 111 -12.78 16.12 18.89
CA ILE A 111 -12.52 17.45 18.32
C ILE A 111 -13.83 18.08 17.84
N GLU A 112 -14.69 17.32 17.18
CA GLU A 112 -16.00 17.79 16.73
C GLU A 112 -16.87 18.24 17.91
N LEU A 113 -16.88 17.49 19.01
CA LEU A 113 -17.58 17.86 20.24
C LEU A 113 -17.05 19.13 20.92
N GLN A 114 -15.78 19.51 20.72
CA GLN A 114 -15.23 20.75 21.29
C GLN A 114 -15.50 22.00 20.44
N ASN A 115 -15.74 21.81 19.14
CA ASN A 115 -15.96 22.91 18.19
C ASN A 115 -17.46 23.26 18.01
N ASN A 116 -18.36 22.54 18.68
CA ASN A 116 -19.81 22.71 18.61
C ASN A 116 -20.37 23.13 19.97
#